data_AF-A0A957YPF2-F1
#
_entry.id   AF-A0A957YPF2-F1
#
_cell.length_a   1.000
_cell.length_b   1.000
_cell.length_c   1.000
_cell.angle_alpha   90.00
_cell.angle_beta   90.00
_cell.angle_gamma   90.00
#
_symmetry.space_group_name_H-M   'P 1'
#
loop_
_entity.id
_entity.type
_entity.pdbx_description
1 polymer ?
#
loop_
_entity_poly.entity_id
_entity_poly.type
_entity_poly.pdbx_seq_one_letter_code
_entity_poly.pdbx_strand_id
1 'polypeptide(L)'
;MNFFTRYLRLLRLMLTQPAAYRTIQAVRAKRLTYLSRHALVDLHELVRTLENEDRQGLILEAGVALGGSAVVLALAKAPARPFYAYDVFGMIPPPSPNDGPDAHERYATIASGQAQGLRGTAYYGYEEGLQEKVTRNLEAFGVDAAQRRVHLVPGL
;
A
#
# COMPACT_ATOMS: atom_id res chain seq x y z
N MET A 1 8.28 3.53 -20.46
CA MET A 1 9.21 4.36 -19.64
C MET A 1 10.56 3.66 -19.58
N ASN A 2 11.63 4.29 -20.11
CA ASN A 2 12.93 3.62 -20.26
C ASN A 2 13.61 3.39 -18.91
N PHE A 3 14.40 2.31 -18.82
CA PHE A 3 15.13 1.87 -17.63
C PHE A 3 15.97 2.98 -16.99
N PHE A 4 16.59 3.82 -17.81
CA PHE A 4 17.41 4.95 -17.39
C PHE A 4 16.63 5.99 -16.57
N THR A 5 15.43 6.34 -17.01
CA THR A 5 14.55 7.32 -16.35
C THR A 5 14.13 6.86 -14.95
N ARG A 6 13.94 5.54 -14.77
CA ARG A 6 13.58 4.93 -13.49
C ARG A 6 14.69 5.07 -12.44
N TYR A 7 15.94 4.85 -12.83
CA TYR A 7 17.09 4.97 -11.93
C TYR A 7 17.35 6.42 -11.52
N LEU A 8 17.23 7.36 -12.47
CA LEU A 8 17.36 8.78 -12.19
C LEU A 8 16.32 9.29 -11.20
N ARG A 9 15.07 8.83 -11.28
CA ARG A 9 14.02 9.20 -10.31
C ARG A 9 14.33 8.69 -8.90
N LEU A 10 14.82 7.46 -8.77
CA LEU A 10 15.25 6.93 -7.48
C LEU A 10 16.42 7.72 -6.89
N LEU A 11 17.45 8.03 -7.69
CA LEU A 11 18.57 8.87 -7.25
C LEU A 11 18.11 10.27 -6.84
N ARG A 12 17.25 10.89 -7.66
CA ARG A 12 16.66 12.19 -7.34
C ARG A 12 15.90 12.15 -6.03
N LEU A 13 15.07 11.13 -5.80
CA LEU A 13 14.33 10.97 -4.55
C LEU A 13 15.28 10.79 -3.37
N MET A 14 16.33 9.98 -3.52
CA MET A 14 17.34 9.77 -2.48
C MET A 14 18.04 11.08 -2.08
N LEU A 15 18.35 11.95 -3.05
CA LEU A 15 19.04 13.21 -2.82
C LEU A 15 18.11 14.34 -2.31
N THR A 16 16.89 14.41 -2.83
CA THR A 16 15.97 15.53 -2.54
C THR A 16 14.99 15.25 -1.40
N GLN A 17 14.63 13.98 -1.18
CA GLN A 17 13.66 13.56 -0.17
C GLN A 17 14.14 12.26 0.51
N PRO A 18 15.29 12.29 1.22
CA PRO A 18 15.93 11.11 1.78
C PRO A 18 15.04 10.32 2.75
N ALA A 19 14.15 10.99 3.48
CA ALA A 19 13.19 10.34 4.37
C ALA A 19 12.17 9.48 3.59
N ALA A 20 11.64 9.98 2.47
CA ALA A 20 10.73 9.24 1.59
C ALA A 20 11.45 8.04 0.97
N TYR A 21 12.68 8.23 0.49
CA TYR A 21 13.50 7.14 -0.03
C TYR A 21 13.72 6.04 1.02
N ARG A 22 14.14 6.41 2.25
CA ARG A 22 14.32 5.44 3.35
C ARG A 22 13.04 4.70 3.71
N THR A 23 11.90 5.40 3.71
CA THR A 23 10.57 4.81 3.95
C THR A 23 10.28 3.74 2.89
N ILE A 24 10.42 4.08 1.60
CA ILE A 24 10.20 3.14 0.49
C ILE A 24 11.11 1.92 0.60
N GLN A 25 12.39 2.11 0.97
CA GLN A 25 13.31 1.00 1.17
C GLN A 25 12.89 0.13 2.36
N ALA A 26 12.45 0.74 3.46
CA ALA A 26 12.05 0.04 4.68
C ALA A 26 10.74 -0.74 4.51
N VAL A 27 9.70 -0.19 3.86
CA VAL A 27 8.45 -0.94 3.58
C VAL A 27 8.71 -2.16 2.70
N ARG A 28 9.61 -2.04 1.70
CA ARG A 28 10.05 -3.16 0.86
C ARG A 28 10.84 -4.20 1.67
N ALA A 29 11.77 -3.74 2.52
CA ALA A 29 12.62 -4.62 3.32
C ALA A 29 11.79 -5.43 4.34
N LYS A 30 10.80 -4.77 4.97
CA LYS A 30 9.82 -5.38 5.88
C LYS A 30 8.72 -6.19 5.17
N ARG A 31 8.72 -6.24 3.83
CA ARG A 31 7.77 -7.02 3.01
C ARG A 31 6.31 -6.63 3.28
N LEU A 32 6.02 -5.34 3.29
CA LEU A 32 4.66 -4.82 3.55
C LEU A 32 3.85 -4.56 2.27
N THR A 33 4.41 -4.79 1.10
CA THR A 33 3.75 -4.52 -0.19
C THR A 33 4.33 -5.37 -1.32
N TYR A 34 3.48 -5.72 -2.28
CA TYR A 34 3.87 -6.33 -3.56
C TYR A 34 4.40 -5.31 -4.56
N LEU A 35 4.20 -4.01 -4.31
CA LEU A 35 4.63 -2.96 -5.20
C LEU A 35 6.15 -2.90 -5.34
N SER A 36 6.59 -2.62 -6.56
CA SER A 36 8.00 -2.35 -6.84
C SER A 36 8.43 -1.01 -6.22
N ARG A 37 9.75 -0.78 -6.09
CA ARG A 37 10.27 0.52 -5.62
C ARG A 37 9.78 1.66 -6.51
N HIS A 38 9.76 1.44 -7.82
CA HIS A 38 9.33 2.44 -8.79
C HIS A 38 7.84 2.78 -8.64
N ALA A 39 6.98 1.78 -8.44
CA ALA A 39 5.56 2.03 -8.20
C ALA A 39 5.34 2.85 -6.91
N LEU A 40 6.11 2.59 -5.86
CA LEU A 40 6.04 3.39 -4.63
C LEU A 40 6.56 4.83 -4.84
N VAL A 41 7.60 5.01 -5.66
CA VAL A 41 8.08 6.34 -6.07
C VAL A 41 7.03 7.08 -6.89
N ASP A 42 6.34 6.38 -7.81
CA ASP A 42 5.25 6.94 -8.61
C ASP A 42 4.12 7.46 -7.71
N LEU A 43 3.66 6.66 -6.74
CA LEU A 43 2.64 7.07 -5.78
C LEU A 43 3.08 8.27 -4.94
N HIS A 44 4.31 8.24 -4.41
CA HIS A 44 4.86 9.34 -3.62
C HIS A 44 4.92 10.63 -4.42
N GLU A 45 5.53 10.62 -5.60
CA GLU A 45 5.70 11.80 -6.44
C GLU A 45 4.36 12.35 -6.94
N LEU A 46 3.40 11.49 -7.27
CA LEU A 46 2.06 11.91 -7.64
C LEU A 46 1.41 12.68 -6.49
N VAL A 47 1.37 12.11 -5.29
CA VAL A 47 0.79 12.78 -4.12
C VAL A 47 1.50 14.10 -3.84
N ARG A 48 2.84 14.13 -3.86
CA ARG A 48 3.60 15.38 -3.67
C ARG A 48 3.26 16.44 -4.70
N THR A 49 3.02 16.04 -5.95
CA THR A 49 2.59 16.95 -7.01
C THR A 49 1.20 17.51 -6.71
N LEU A 50 0.24 16.67 -6.32
CA LEU A 50 -1.11 17.09 -5.94
C LEU A 50 -1.09 18.07 -4.75
N GLU A 51 -0.22 17.86 -3.77
CA GLU A 51 -0.06 18.79 -2.64
C GLU A 51 0.59 20.10 -3.05
N ASN A 52 1.64 20.08 -3.88
CA ASN A 52 2.31 21.31 -4.33
C ASN A 52 1.42 22.17 -5.24
N GLU A 53 0.43 21.56 -5.89
CA GLU A 53 -0.57 22.25 -6.71
C GLU A 53 -1.83 22.63 -5.91
N ASP A 54 -1.83 22.42 -4.58
CA ASP A 54 -2.97 22.68 -3.69
C ASP A 54 -4.30 22.06 -4.18
N ARG A 55 -4.22 20.92 -4.88
CA ARG A 55 -5.40 20.27 -5.45
C ARG A 55 -6.29 19.70 -4.37
N GLN A 56 -7.51 20.21 -4.29
CA GLN A 56 -8.53 19.73 -3.35
C GLN A 56 -8.92 18.26 -3.64
N GLY A 57 -9.27 17.52 -2.60
CA GLY A 57 -9.75 16.14 -2.70
C GLY A 57 -9.26 15.23 -1.57
N LEU A 58 -9.48 13.93 -1.73
CA LEU A 58 -9.05 12.87 -0.83
C LEU A 58 -8.20 11.83 -1.57
N ILE A 59 -7.53 10.96 -0.81
CA ILE A 59 -6.90 9.77 -1.34
C ILE A 59 -7.76 8.56 -0.98
N LEU A 60 -7.93 7.63 -1.91
CA LEU A 60 -8.56 6.34 -1.68
C LEU A 60 -7.64 5.23 -2.18
N GLU A 61 -7.41 4.22 -1.34
CA GLU A 61 -6.76 2.96 -1.71
C GLU A 61 -7.75 1.82 -1.49
N ALA A 62 -7.96 0.98 -2.50
CA ALA A 62 -8.80 -0.21 -2.42
C ALA A 62 -7.90 -1.44 -2.58
N GLY A 63 -7.73 -2.19 -1.50
CA GLY A 63 -6.71 -3.23 -1.36
C GLY A 63 -5.43 -2.69 -0.72
N VAL A 64 -5.40 -2.73 0.60
CA VAL A 64 -4.31 -2.24 1.47
C VAL A 64 -3.31 -3.34 1.80
N ALA A 65 -3.77 -4.60 1.89
CA ALA A 65 -2.99 -5.76 2.29
C ALA A 65 -2.25 -5.51 3.63
N LEU A 66 -0.91 -5.47 3.61
CA LEU A 66 -0.06 -5.23 4.79
C LEU A 66 0.24 -3.73 5.02
N GLY A 67 -0.28 -2.83 4.20
CA GLY A 67 -0.21 -1.38 4.39
C GLY A 67 1.05 -0.67 3.88
N GLY A 68 1.92 -1.36 3.11
CA GLY A 68 3.18 -0.76 2.67
C GLY A 68 3.02 0.45 1.74
N SER A 69 2.03 0.46 0.85
CA SER A 69 1.65 1.63 0.04
C SER A 69 0.93 2.68 0.88
N ALA A 70 0.02 2.27 1.77
CA ALA A 70 -0.67 3.16 2.69
C ALA A 70 0.31 4.01 3.53
N VAL A 71 1.40 3.41 4.03
CA VAL A 71 2.49 4.14 4.72
C VAL A 71 3.07 5.25 3.82
N VAL A 72 3.38 4.93 2.57
CA VAL A 72 3.99 5.87 1.63
C VAL A 72 3.01 7.01 1.30
N LEU A 73 1.75 6.69 1.02
CA LEU A 73 0.70 7.67 0.74
C LEU A 73 0.46 8.60 1.94
N ALA A 74 0.34 8.04 3.14
CA ALA A 74 0.07 8.78 4.37
C ALA A 74 1.21 9.74 4.77
N LEU A 75 2.46 9.39 4.45
CA LEU A 75 3.62 10.24 4.69
C LEU A 75 3.82 11.29 3.59
N ALA A 76 3.41 11.02 2.35
CA ALA A 76 3.54 11.94 1.23
C ALA A 76 2.51 13.07 1.27
N LYS A 77 1.26 12.75 1.64
CA LYS A 77 0.14 13.70 1.67
C LYS A 77 0.27 14.73 2.80
N ALA A 78 -0.44 15.84 2.67
CA ALA A 78 -0.65 16.77 3.77
C ALA A 78 -1.39 16.07 4.92
N PRO A 79 -1.07 16.34 6.20
CA PRO A 79 -1.76 15.70 7.33
C PRO A 79 -3.28 15.90 7.29
N ALA A 80 -3.74 17.06 6.82
CA ALA A 80 -5.15 17.41 6.73
C ALA A 80 -5.91 16.77 5.55
N ARG A 81 -5.24 16.25 4.51
CA ARG A 81 -5.92 15.58 3.39
C ARG A 81 -6.49 14.24 3.85
N PRO A 82 -7.79 13.95 3.72
CA PRO A 82 -8.33 12.64 4.10
C PRO A 82 -7.74 11.51 3.24
N PHE A 83 -7.44 10.39 3.87
CA PHE A 83 -7.03 9.16 3.20
C PHE A 83 -7.86 7.98 3.70
N TYR A 84 -8.63 7.37 2.80
CA TYR A 84 -9.44 6.19 3.09
C TYR A 84 -8.80 4.95 2.48
N ALA A 85 -8.44 4.01 3.34
CA ALA A 85 -7.76 2.77 3.00
C ALA A 85 -8.74 1.61 3.21
N TYR A 86 -9.38 1.21 2.11
CA TYR A 86 -10.40 0.16 2.08
C TYR A 86 -9.76 -1.21 1.87
N ASP A 87 -10.10 -2.15 2.73
CA ASP A 87 -9.72 -3.55 2.59
C ASP A 87 -10.74 -4.43 3.33
N VAL A 88 -10.79 -5.70 2.97
CA VAL A 88 -11.53 -6.71 3.74
C VAL A 88 -10.84 -6.97 5.08
N PHE A 89 -9.53 -6.69 5.18
CA PHE A 89 -8.67 -6.99 6.32
C PHE A 89 -8.76 -8.46 6.74
N GLY A 90 -8.78 -9.34 5.74
CA GLY A 90 -8.83 -10.79 5.93
C GLY A 90 -8.79 -11.52 4.60
N MET A 91 -9.49 -12.65 4.56
CA MET A 91 -9.62 -13.44 3.33
C MET A 91 -10.47 -12.67 2.30
N ILE A 92 -10.01 -12.61 1.06
CA ILE A 92 -10.79 -12.04 -0.04
C ILE A 92 -12.11 -12.81 -0.22
N PRO A 93 -13.20 -12.14 -0.67
CA PRO A 93 -14.46 -12.81 -0.94
C PRO A 93 -14.33 -13.82 -2.11
N PRO A 94 -15.24 -14.80 -2.20
CA PRO A 94 -15.37 -15.60 -3.40
C PRO A 94 -15.73 -14.70 -4.61
N PRO A 95 -15.19 -14.99 -5.81
CA PRO A 95 -15.59 -14.31 -7.03
C PRO A 95 -17.05 -14.61 -7.38
N SER A 96 -17.67 -13.67 -8.09
CA SER A 96 -19.01 -13.82 -8.67
C SER A 96 -18.97 -14.66 -9.97
N PRO A 97 -20.13 -15.15 -10.45
CA PRO A 97 -20.18 -15.86 -11.74
C PRO A 97 -19.76 -15.02 -12.96
N ASN A 98 -19.68 -13.70 -12.81
CA ASN A 98 -19.30 -12.77 -13.89
C ASN A 98 -17.80 -12.49 -13.91
N ASP A 99 -17.05 -12.96 -12.92
CA ASP A 99 -15.60 -12.74 -12.84
C ASP A 99 -14.83 -13.70 -13.75
N GLY A 100 -13.62 -13.28 -14.13
CA GLY A 100 -12.75 -14.05 -15.02
C GLY A 100 -12.30 -15.38 -14.41
N PRO A 101 -11.91 -16.36 -15.24
CA PRO A 101 -11.41 -17.66 -14.77
C PRO A 101 -10.18 -17.52 -13.86
N ASP A 102 -9.36 -16.49 -14.08
CA ASP A 102 -8.19 -16.16 -13.25
C ASP A 102 -8.59 -15.82 -11.80
N ALA A 103 -9.71 -15.12 -11.59
CA ALA A 103 -10.23 -14.84 -10.26
C ALA A 103 -10.70 -16.12 -9.55
N HIS A 104 -11.40 -17.00 -10.26
CA HIS A 104 -11.84 -18.31 -9.75
C HIS A 104 -10.67 -19.22 -9.37
N GLU A 105 -9.67 -19.35 -10.24
CA GLU A 105 -8.46 -20.16 -9.98
C GLU A 105 -7.66 -19.61 -8.80
N ARG A 106 -7.50 -18.28 -8.76
CA ARG A 106 -6.79 -17.61 -7.67
C ARG A 106 -7.51 -17.79 -6.35
N TYR A 107 -8.83 -17.62 -6.33
CA TYR A 107 -9.64 -17.84 -5.14
C TYR A 107 -9.56 -19.29 -4.67
N ALA A 108 -9.65 -20.28 -5.56
CA ALA A 108 -9.54 -21.69 -5.18
C ALA A 108 -8.19 -21.99 -4.49
N THR A 109 -7.09 -21.42 -4.99
CA THR A 109 -5.75 -21.54 -4.37
C THR A 109 -5.68 -20.86 -2.99
N ILE A 110 -6.35 -19.71 -2.83
CA ILE A 110 -6.41 -19.00 -1.54
C ILE A 110 -7.30 -19.78 -0.55
N ALA A 111 -8.47 -20.24 -0.99
CA ALA A 111 -9.41 -21.01 -0.19
C ALA A 111 -8.84 -22.33 0.31
N SER A 112 -7.94 -22.97 -0.46
CA SER A 112 -7.27 -24.21 -0.05
C SER A 112 -6.15 -24.03 0.98
N GLY A 113 -5.81 -22.78 1.35
CA GLY A 113 -4.70 -22.49 2.26
C GLY A 113 -3.31 -22.55 1.60
N GLN A 114 -3.24 -22.73 0.28
CA GLN A 114 -1.98 -22.93 -0.44
C GLN A 114 -1.38 -21.65 -1.03
N ALA A 115 -2.08 -20.51 -0.91
CA ALA A 115 -1.58 -19.27 -1.48
C ALA A 115 -0.35 -18.75 -0.72
N GLN A 116 0.66 -18.39 -1.50
CA GLN A 116 1.87 -17.75 -0.98
C GLN A 116 1.74 -16.24 -0.96
N GLY A 117 2.24 -15.67 0.13
CA GLY A 117 2.47 -14.27 0.40
C GLY A 117 3.78 -13.74 -0.20
N LEU A 118 4.24 -12.61 0.33
CA LEU A 118 5.47 -11.97 -0.12
C LEU A 118 6.70 -12.82 0.18
N ARG A 119 7.52 -13.09 -0.85
CA ARG A 119 8.75 -13.88 -0.77
C ARG A 119 8.54 -15.27 -0.11
N GLY A 120 7.46 -15.95 -0.48
CA GLY A 120 7.17 -17.31 -0.01
C GLY A 120 6.66 -17.40 1.43
N THR A 121 6.30 -16.29 2.06
CA THR A 121 5.54 -16.32 3.33
C THR A 121 4.12 -16.83 3.10
N ALA A 122 3.37 -17.11 4.17
CA ALA A 122 1.94 -17.38 4.05
C ALA A 122 1.21 -16.14 3.50
N TYR A 123 0.12 -16.34 2.75
CA TYR A 123 -0.71 -15.24 2.29
C TYR A 123 -1.29 -14.46 3.48
N TYR A 124 -1.20 -13.13 3.42
CA TYR A 124 -1.57 -12.24 4.53
C TYR A 124 -3.05 -12.34 4.91
N GLY A 125 -3.93 -12.74 3.98
CA GLY A 125 -5.36 -12.87 4.25
C GLY A 125 -5.71 -14.05 5.14
N TYR A 126 -4.74 -14.90 5.49
CA TYR A 126 -4.90 -15.95 6.51
C TYR A 126 -4.61 -15.46 7.93
N GLU A 127 -4.09 -14.23 8.08
CA GLU A 127 -3.75 -13.69 9.38
C GLU A 127 -4.99 -13.17 10.12
N GLU A 128 -5.12 -13.56 11.38
CA GLU A 128 -6.10 -12.96 12.28
C GLU A 128 -5.67 -11.53 12.67
N GLY A 129 -6.63 -10.62 12.79
CA GLY A 129 -6.37 -9.23 13.20
C GLY A 129 -5.51 -8.45 12.21
N LEU A 130 -5.76 -8.61 10.90
CA LEU A 130 -5.00 -7.94 9.85
C LEU A 130 -5.14 -6.42 9.93
N GLN A 131 -6.31 -5.89 10.29
CA GLN A 131 -6.52 -4.44 10.46
C GLN A 131 -5.63 -3.87 11.57
N GLU A 132 -5.53 -4.56 12.71
CA GLU A 132 -4.65 -4.17 13.81
C GLU A 132 -3.18 -4.29 13.39
N LYS A 133 -2.83 -5.30 12.58
CA LYS A 133 -1.48 -5.41 12.02
C LYS A 133 -1.14 -4.26 11.08
N VAL A 134 -2.07 -3.84 10.22
CA VAL A 134 -1.90 -2.66 9.36
C VAL A 134 -1.73 -1.41 10.21
N THR A 135 -2.52 -1.26 11.27
CA THR A 135 -2.40 -0.15 12.24
C THR A 135 -1.00 -0.10 12.86
N ARG A 136 -0.51 -1.24 13.39
CA ARG A 136 0.85 -1.34 13.94
C ARG A 136 1.92 -1.06 12.90
N ASN A 137 1.73 -1.47 11.65
CA ASN A 137 2.65 -1.17 10.56
C ASN A 137 2.67 0.34 10.25
N LEU A 138 1.53 1.04 10.28
CA LEU A 138 1.49 2.50 10.12
C LEU A 138 2.26 3.19 11.26
N GLU A 139 1.97 2.81 12.51
CA GLU A 139 2.62 3.36 13.71
C GLU A 139 4.13 3.14 13.71
N ALA A 140 4.59 1.94 13.29
CA ALA A 140 6.02 1.61 13.21
C ALA A 140 6.80 2.49 12.21
N PHE A 141 6.10 3.21 11.32
CA PHE A 141 6.67 4.18 10.39
C PHE A 141 6.36 5.64 10.79
N GLY A 142 5.85 5.88 12.00
CA GLY A 142 5.50 7.19 12.51
C GLY A 142 4.23 7.78 11.89
N VAL A 143 3.35 6.94 11.36
CA VAL A 143 2.03 7.36 10.88
C VAL A 143 1.02 7.19 12.02
N ASP A 144 0.75 8.29 12.71
CA ASP A 144 -0.44 8.41 13.56
C ASP A 144 -1.66 8.61 12.65
N ALA A 145 -2.53 7.61 12.60
CA ALA A 145 -3.70 7.60 11.72
C ALA A 145 -4.68 8.73 12.03
N ALA A 146 -4.87 9.09 13.31
CA ALA A 146 -5.78 10.16 13.70
C ALA A 146 -5.22 11.53 13.29
N GLN A 147 -3.95 11.80 13.60
CA GLN A 147 -3.31 13.08 13.25
C GLN A 147 -3.16 13.27 11.73
N ARG A 148 -2.98 12.17 10.99
CA ARG A 148 -2.84 12.18 9.54
C ARG A 148 -4.13 11.84 8.82
N ARG A 149 -5.31 11.82 9.46
CA ARG A 149 -6.61 11.54 8.82
C ARG A 149 -6.58 10.31 7.89
N VAL A 150 -5.96 9.24 8.38
CA VAL A 150 -5.95 7.94 7.72
C VAL A 150 -7.06 7.11 8.34
N HIS A 151 -7.97 6.63 7.49
CA HIS A 151 -9.13 5.84 7.90
C HIS A 151 -8.99 4.44 7.32
N LEU A 152 -8.79 3.44 8.17
CA LEU A 152 -8.88 2.04 7.77
C LEU A 152 -10.37 1.67 7.74
N VAL A 153 -10.88 1.36 6.55
CA VAL A 153 -12.31 1.11 6.36
C VAL A 153 -12.49 -0.37 6.00
N PRO A 154 -13.02 -1.20 6.92
CA PRO A 154 -13.32 -2.59 6.61
C PRO A 154 -14.51 -2.67 5.65
N GLY A 155 -14.35 -3.36 4.52
CA GLY A 155 -15.45 -3.62 3.60
C GLY A 155 -15.04 -3.89 2.15
N LEU A 156 -16.05 -4.29 1.38
CA LEU A 156 -16.07 -4.34 -0.09
C LEU A 156 -16.99 -3.22 -0.61
#